data_AF-A0A8T4QNK0-F1
#
_entry.id   AF-A0A8T4QNK0-F1
#
_cell.length_a   1.000
_cell.length_b   1.000
_cell.length_c   1.000
_cell.angle_alpha   90.00
_cell.angle_beta   90.00
_cell.angle_gamma   90.00
#
_symmetry.space_group_name_H-M   'P 1'
#
loop_
_entity.id
_entity.type
_entity.pdbx_description
1 polymer ?
#
loop_
_entity_poly.entity_id
_entity_poly.type
_entity_poly.pdbx_seq_one_letter_code
_entity_poly.pdbx_strand_id
1 'polypeptide(L)'
;MISTGIVGLDKVIDGYRKEITMIYGKPATGKTTCCLHAAIAAAKQKRKVFYVDTEKGMYLERVRQLDSKWQEILVNLFVIQPKSFEEQRIALEKSRELVGEGDVLIIDTIGFFYRRELQQNPQKANQEVDKQLRVISGIAKKVPVLMTNQVYEKMDGTVQNVGGEMLKNWSKTIIELRQERGRKLVIEKPQKKELEFEIKKEGILING
;
A
#
# COMPACT_ATOMS: atom_id res chain seq x y z
N MET A 1 13.21 -0.49 -9.27
CA MET A 1 12.92 -1.51 -8.23
C MET A 1 13.36 -0.95 -6.89
N ILE A 2 12.66 -1.30 -5.82
CA ILE A 2 13.04 -0.96 -4.44
C ILE A 2 12.88 -2.20 -3.56
N SER A 3 13.76 -2.37 -2.56
CA SER A 3 13.57 -3.41 -1.53
C SER A 3 12.23 -3.21 -0.82
N THR A 4 11.60 -4.31 -0.41
CA THR A 4 10.40 -4.28 0.42
C THR A 4 10.67 -3.81 1.84
N GLY A 5 11.93 -3.76 2.27
CA GLY A 5 12.35 -3.56 3.66
C GLY A 5 12.18 -4.82 4.52
N ILE A 6 11.60 -5.90 3.98
CA ILE A 6 11.34 -7.15 4.68
C ILE A 6 12.16 -8.25 4.01
N VAL A 7 13.26 -8.66 4.65
CA VAL A 7 14.25 -9.58 4.06
C VAL A 7 13.62 -10.87 3.51
N GLY A 8 12.70 -11.50 4.24
CA GLY A 8 12.04 -12.71 3.77
C GLY A 8 11.11 -12.48 2.57
N LEU A 9 10.55 -11.29 2.42
CA LEU A 9 9.69 -10.95 1.29
C LEU A 9 10.53 -10.61 0.05
N ASP A 10 11.66 -9.93 0.24
CA ASP A 10 12.62 -9.66 -0.84
C ASP A 10 13.13 -10.96 -1.48
N LYS A 11 13.35 -12.02 -0.70
CA LYS A 11 13.74 -13.34 -1.23
C LYS A 11 12.68 -13.96 -2.14
N VAL A 12 11.44 -13.51 -2.07
CA VAL A 12 10.31 -14.12 -2.78
C VAL A 12 9.84 -13.28 -3.96
N ILE A 13 9.76 -11.95 -3.80
CA ILE A 13 9.29 -11.06 -4.87
C ILE A 13 10.41 -10.20 -5.50
N ASP A 14 11.62 -10.27 -4.94
CA ASP A 14 12.80 -9.51 -5.42
C ASP A 14 12.54 -7.99 -5.40
N GLY A 15 11.88 -7.51 -4.34
CA GLY A 15 11.51 -6.10 -4.19
C GLY A 15 10.26 -5.68 -4.98
N TYR A 16 9.86 -4.41 -4.80
CA TYR A 16 8.78 -3.80 -5.56
C TYR A 16 9.30 -3.25 -6.89
N ARG A 17 8.68 -3.69 -8.00
CA ARG A 17 9.02 -3.31 -9.38
C ARG A 17 8.22 -2.07 -9.83
N LYS A 18 8.52 -1.55 -11.02
CA LYS A 18 7.76 -0.45 -11.66
C LYS A 18 6.39 -0.99 -12.12
N GLU A 19 5.51 -1.19 -11.15
CA GLU A 19 4.17 -1.75 -11.30
C GLU A 19 3.31 -1.41 -10.07
N ILE A 20 2.02 -1.74 -10.15
CA ILE A 20 1.12 -1.64 -9.00
C ILE A 20 1.23 -2.94 -8.20
N THR A 21 1.66 -2.81 -6.95
CA THR A 21 1.58 -3.86 -5.93
C THR A 21 0.42 -3.56 -4.98
N MET A 22 -0.55 -4.47 -4.93
CA MET A 22 -1.67 -4.37 -3.99
C MET A 22 -1.43 -5.23 -2.75
N ILE A 23 -1.54 -4.62 -1.57
CA ILE A 23 -1.47 -5.30 -0.27
C ILE A 23 -2.83 -5.18 0.40
N TYR A 24 -3.53 -6.29 0.60
CA TYR A 24 -4.91 -6.25 1.09
C TYR A 24 -5.16 -7.22 2.25
N GLY A 25 -6.22 -6.99 3.02
CA GLY A 25 -6.55 -7.84 4.17
C GLY A 25 -7.41 -7.14 5.21
N LYS A 26 -7.84 -7.88 6.25
CA LYS A 26 -8.68 -7.35 7.34
C LYS A 26 -7.98 -6.19 8.08
N PRO A 27 -8.69 -5.34 8.84
CA PRO A 27 -8.06 -4.36 9.70
C PRO A 27 -6.99 -4.99 10.62
N ALA A 28 -5.97 -4.21 10.99
CA ALA A 28 -4.87 -4.63 11.88
C ALA A 28 -3.97 -5.80 11.41
N THR A 29 -4.09 -6.28 10.16
CA THR A 29 -3.23 -7.36 9.64
C THR A 29 -1.80 -6.95 9.29
N GLY A 30 -1.47 -5.65 9.32
CA GLY A 30 -0.10 -5.15 9.10
C GLY A 30 0.16 -4.42 7.78
N LYS A 31 -0.89 -4.07 7.01
CA LYS A 31 -0.77 -3.38 5.71
C LYS A 31 0.08 -2.10 5.77
N THR A 32 -0.26 -1.19 6.67
CA THR A 32 0.51 0.04 6.91
C THR A 32 1.94 -0.25 7.33
N THR A 33 2.18 -1.29 8.14
CA THR A 33 3.54 -1.70 8.50
C THR A 33 4.36 -2.12 7.27
N CYS A 34 3.78 -2.86 6.32
CA CYS A 34 4.45 -3.17 5.04
C CYS A 34 4.78 -1.90 4.25
N CYS A 35 3.84 -0.95 4.17
CA CYS A 35 4.06 0.35 3.52
C CYS A 35 5.22 1.13 4.18
N LEU A 36 5.30 1.14 5.50
CA LEU A 36 6.38 1.81 6.22
C LEU A 36 7.74 1.15 5.99
N HIS A 37 7.81 -0.18 5.89
CA HIS A 37 9.05 -0.87 5.49
C HIS A 37 9.53 -0.41 4.11
N ALA A 38 8.62 -0.35 3.14
CA ALA A 38 8.94 0.12 1.79
C ALA A 38 9.40 1.58 1.79
N ALA A 39 8.71 2.45 2.54
CA ALA A 39 9.04 3.87 2.68
C ALA A 39 10.44 4.06 3.29
N ILE A 40 10.75 3.35 4.38
CA ILE A 40 12.05 3.41 5.05
C ILE A 40 13.15 2.88 4.12
N ALA A 41 12.92 1.76 3.44
CA ALA A 41 13.88 1.17 2.50
C ALA A 41 14.21 2.13 1.34
N ALA A 42 13.21 2.83 0.80
CA ALA A 42 13.40 3.86 -0.22
C ALA A 42 14.15 5.08 0.30
N ALA A 43 13.71 5.63 1.44
CA ALA A 43 14.28 6.85 2.02
C ALA A 43 15.75 6.67 2.43
N LYS A 44 16.15 5.48 2.93
CA LYS A 44 17.56 5.14 3.21
C LYS A 44 18.46 5.22 1.98
N GLN A 45 17.90 5.00 0.79
CA GLN A 45 18.60 5.13 -0.48
C GLN A 45 18.52 6.55 -1.05
N LYS A 46 18.11 7.54 -0.24
CA LYS A 46 17.91 8.94 -0.63
C LYS A 46 16.89 9.14 -1.77
N ARG A 47 15.95 8.21 -1.90
CA ARG A 47 14.84 8.29 -2.87
C ARG A 47 13.63 8.93 -2.20
N LYS A 48 12.87 9.73 -2.96
CA LYS A 48 11.67 10.37 -2.40
C LYS A 48 10.54 9.36 -2.30
N VAL A 49 9.76 9.48 -1.23
CA VAL A 49 8.58 8.67 -0.98
C VAL A 49 7.38 9.60 -0.94
N PHE A 50 6.45 9.43 -1.86
CA PHE A 50 5.17 10.09 -1.84
C PHE A 50 4.17 9.16 -1.15
N TYR A 51 3.69 9.55 0.03
CA TYR A 51 2.80 8.73 0.85
C TYR A 51 1.43 9.40 0.93
N VAL A 52 0.44 8.86 0.24
CA VAL A 52 -0.97 9.29 0.31
C VAL A 52 -1.65 8.49 1.41
N ASP A 53 -1.89 9.11 2.56
CA ASP A 53 -2.49 8.50 3.74
C ASP A 53 -3.95 8.96 3.90
N THR A 54 -4.90 8.09 3.56
CA THR A 54 -6.33 8.42 3.57
C THR A 54 -6.98 8.21 4.94
N GLU A 55 -6.40 7.37 5.79
CA GLU A 55 -6.96 6.99 7.09
C GLU A 55 -6.21 7.63 8.27
N LYS A 56 -5.17 8.43 8.00
CA LYS A 56 -4.23 8.93 9.01
C LYS A 56 -3.59 7.77 9.78
N GLY A 57 -3.37 6.65 9.10
CA GLY A 57 -2.84 5.42 9.66
C GLY A 57 -1.31 5.46 9.83
N MET A 58 -0.64 6.39 9.18
CA MET A 58 0.80 6.56 9.29
C MET A 58 1.15 7.37 10.55
N TYR A 59 1.74 6.68 11.52
CA TYR A 59 2.18 7.29 12.78
C TYR A 59 3.70 7.45 12.81
N LEU A 60 4.16 8.65 13.15
CA LEU A 60 5.60 8.96 13.25
C LEU A 60 6.30 8.05 14.28
N GLU A 61 5.62 7.70 15.37
CA GLU A 61 6.10 6.77 16.38
C GLU A 61 6.46 5.41 15.78
N ARG A 62 5.68 4.94 14.78
CA ARG A 62 5.99 3.66 14.14
C ARG A 62 7.24 3.75 13.29
N VAL A 63 7.47 4.86 12.59
CA VAL A 63 8.73 5.10 11.86
C VAL A 63 9.92 5.09 12.82
N ARG A 64 9.80 5.75 13.97
CA ARG A 64 10.84 5.76 15.03
C ARG A 64 11.15 4.38 15.61
N GLN A 65 10.13 3.52 15.73
CA GLN A 65 10.33 2.15 16.20
C GLN A 65 11.02 1.27 15.17
N LEU A 66 10.69 1.46 13.89
CA LEU A 66 11.24 0.69 12.78
C LEU A 66 12.68 1.09 12.44
N ASP A 67 13.05 2.35 12.67
CA ASP A 67 14.40 2.83 12.37
C ASP A 67 14.93 3.88 13.35
N SER A 68 16.13 3.64 13.88
CA SER A 68 16.80 4.56 14.80
C SER A 68 17.23 5.88 14.13
N LYS A 69 17.41 5.88 12.80
CA LYS A 69 17.76 7.06 11.99
C LYS A 69 16.53 7.69 11.34
N TRP A 70 15.37 7.60 11.99
CA TRP A 70 14.09 8.13 11.48
C TRP A 70 14.14 9.59 11.02
N GLN A 71 15.00 10.43 11.59
CA GLN A 71 15.16 11.83 11.15
C GLN A 71 15.69 11.92 9.71
N GLU A 72 16.62 11.05 9.32
CA GLU A 72 17.13 10.95 7.94
C GLU A 72 16.03 10.45 6.99
N ILE A 73 15.16 9.55 7.48
CA ILE A 73 14.01 9.04 6.72
C ILE A 73 13.03 10.17 6.38
N LEU A 74 12.74 11.05 7.35
CA LEU A 74 11.76 12.13 7.17
C LEU A 74 12.14 13.13 6.08
N VAL A 75 13.43 13.34 5.83
CA VAL A 75 13.91 14.27 4.78
C VAL A 75 13.37 13.88 3.40
N ASN A 76 13.14 12.59 3.17
CA ASN A 76 12.72 12.05 1.88
C ASN A 76 11.24 11.62 1.85
N LEU A 77 10.47 11.86 2.93
CA LEU A 77 9.11 11.36 3.09
C LEU A 77 8.07 12.48 2.98
N PHE A 78 7.37 12.51 1.86
CA PHE A 78 6.33 13.50 1.53
C PHE A 78 4.96 12.89 1.79
N VAL A 79 4.32 13.29 2.89
CA VAL A 79 3.01 12.76 3.29
C VAL A 79 1.90 13.70 2.85
N ILE A 80 0.88 13.15 2.16
CA ILE A 80 -0.33 13.86 1.74
C ILE A 80 -1.52 13.16 2.40
N GLN A 81 -2.34 13.93 3.11
CA GLN A 81 -3.52 13.41 3.81
C GLN A 81 -4.81 14.00 3.19
N PRO A 82 -5.34 13.40 2.12
CA PRO A 82 -6.59 13.87 1.52
C PRO A 82 -7.76 13.70 2.50
N LYS A 83 -8.70 14.65 2.47
CA LYS A 83 -9.90 14.67 3.31
C LYS A 83 -11.18 14.28 2.57
N SER A 84 -11.10 14.13 1.25
CA SER A 84 -12.21 13.75 0.38
C SER A 84 -11.74 12.89 -0.80
N PHE A 85 -12.68 12.25 -1.51
CA PHE A 85 -12.34 11.46 -2.69
C PHE A 85 -11.73 12.30 -3.81
N GLU A 86 -12.20 13.54 -3.93
CA GLU A 86 -11.67 14.53 -4.87
C GLU A 86 -10.26 14.99 -4.50
N GLU A 87 -10.01 15.25 -3.20
CA GLU A 87 -8.65 15.54 -2.73
C GLU A 87 -7.70 14.36 -2.95
N GLN A 88 -8.18 13.11 -2.84
CA GLN A 88 -7.39 11.93 -3.18
C GLN A 88 -7.02 11.93 -4.66
N ARG A 89 -7.97 12.20 -5.57
CA ARG A 89 -7.71 12.34 -7.02
C ARG A 89 -6.63 13.40 -7.29
N ILE A 90 -6.78 14.60 -6.71
CA ILE A 90 -5.83 15.71 -6.87
C ILE A 90 -4.45 15.33 -6.32
N ALA A 91 -4.38 14.64 -5.18
CA ALA A 91 -3.12 14.17 -4.62
C ALA A 91 -2.39 13.20 -5.55
N LEU A 92 -3.12 12.30 -6.21
CA LEU A 92 -2.56 11.36 -7.19
C LEU A 92 -2.08 12.07 -8.46
N GLU A 93 -2.83 13.06 -8.95
CA GLU A 93 -2.42 13.87 -10.10
C GLU A 93 -1.16 14.69 -9.84
N LYS A 94 -1.08 15.35 -8.68
CA LYS A 94 0.15 16.05 -8.26
C LYS A 94 1.33 15.09 -8.09
N SER A 95 1.08 13.91 -7.53
CA SER A 95 2.11 12.87 -7.41
C SER A 95 2.62 12.45 -8.80
N ARG A 96 1.76 12.34 -9.81
CA ARG A 96 2.17 12.02 -11.19
C ARG A 96 3.14 13.05 -11.79
N GLU A 97 2.98 14.31 -11.43
CA GLU A 97 3.82 15.42 -11.90
C GLU A 97 5.16 15.50 -11.16
N LEU A 98 5.16 15.19 -9.86
CA LEU A 98 6.33 15.36 -8.99
C LEU A 98 7.24 14.13 -8.90
N VAL A 99 6.68 12.93 -9.08
CA VAL A 99 7.42 11.66 -8.98
C VAL A 99 8.47 11.57 -10.10
N GLY A 100 9.73 11.44 -9.69
CA GLY A 100 10.88 11.23 -10.56
C GLY A 100 11.27 9.76 -10.67
N GLU A 101 12.25 9.46 -11.53
CA GLU A 101 12.81 8.11 -11.59
C GLU A 101 13.52 7.75 -10.29
N GLY A 102 13.26 6.54 -9.78
CA GLY A 102 13.83 6.04 -8.54
C GLY A 102 12.96 6.25 -7.30
N ASP A 103 11.99 7.17 -7.36
CA ASP A 103 11.04 7.44 -6.26
C ASP A 103 10.05 6.27 -6.06
N VAL A 104 9.20 6.39 -5.04
CA VAL A 104 8.12 5.42 -4.72
C VAL A 104 6.83 6.18 -4.38
N LEU A 105 5.69 5.67 -4.87
CA LEU A 105 4.37 6.11 -4.44
C LEU A 105 3.73 5.04 -3.55
N ILE A 106 3.17 5.46 -2.43
CA ILE A 106 2.42 4.63 -1.50
C ILE A 106 1.03 5.23 -1.31
N ILE A 107 -0.01 4.41 -1.41
CA ILE A 107 -1.40 4.79 -1.19
C ILE A 107 -1.97 3.89 -0.09
N ASP A 108 -2.19 4.45 1.09
CA ASP A 108 -2.65 3.73 2.28
C ASP A 108 -3.88 4.43 2.87
N THR A 109 -5.10 4.09 2.48
CA THR A 109 -5.56 3.00 1.61
C THR A 109 -6.37 3.56 0.44
N ILE A 110 -6.37 2.90 -0.72
CA ILE A 110 -7.18 3.36 -1.87
C ILE A 110 -8.69 3.29 -1.59
N GLY A 111 -9.09 2.36 -0.72
CA GLY A 111 -10.48 1.94 -0.57
C GLY A 111 -11.33 2.86 0.33
N PHE A 112 -10.72 3.75 1.12
CA PHE A 112 -11.44 4.48 2.17
C PHE A 112 -12.53 5.39 1.61
N PHE A 113 -12.17 6.34 0.75
CA PHE A 113 -13.14 7.26 0.15
C PHE A 113 -14.04 6.55 -0.87
N TYR A 114 -13.47 5.65 -1.66
CA TYR A 114 -14.23 4.86 -2.64
C TYR A 114 -15.39 4.07 -1.99
N ARG A 115 -15.16 3.44 -0.83
CA ARG A 115 -16.21 2.74 -0.09
C ARG A 115 -17.35 3.68 0.34
N ARG A 116 -17.00 4.88 0.83
CA ARG A 116 -18.00 5.86 1.27
C ARG A 116 -18.88 6.33 0.12
N GLU A 117 -18.28 6.55 -1.04
CA GLU A 117 -18.97 6.99 -2.26
C GLU A 117 -19.81 5.86 -2.88
N LEU A 118 -19.32 4.62 -2.83
CA LEU A 118 -20.07 3.44 -3.30
C LEU A 118 -21.43 3.29 -2.60
N GLN A 119 -21.52 3.65 -1.32
CA GLN A 119 -22.79 3.58 -0.57
C GLN A 119 -23.80 4.64 -1.02
N GLN A 120 -23.36 5.71 -1.67
CA GLN A 120 -24.20 6.83 -2.11
C GLN A 120 -24.52 6.75 -3.60
N ASN A 121 -23.49 6.56 -4.44
CA ASN A 121 -23.63 6.50 -5.89
C ASN A 121 -22.58 5.53 -6.48
N PRO A 122 -22.92 4.24 -6.63
CA PRO A 122 -22.00 3.22 -7.14
C PRO A 122 -21.40 3.55 -8.50
N GLN A 123 -22.20 4.07 -9.44
CA GLN A 123 -21.74 4.38 -10.79
C GLN A 123 -20.68 5.48 -10.78
N LYS A 124 -20.93 6.57 -10.03
CA LYS A 124 -19.97 7.68 -9.89
C LYS A 124 -18.70 7.23 -9.16
N ALA A 125 -18.84 6.43 -8.11
CA ALA A 125 -17.70 5.89 -7.36
C ALA A 125 -16.79 5.03 -8.25
N ASN A 126 -17.38 4.14 -9.06
CA ASN A 126 -16.67 3.28 -10.02
C ASN A 126 -15.97 4.10 -11.11
N GLN A 127 -16.65 5.08 -11.69
CA GLN A 127 -16.05 5.95 -12.70
C GLN A 127 -14.85 6.74 -12.16
N GLU A 128 -14.96 7.19 -10.91
CA GLU A 128 -13.93 8.02 -10.27
C GLU A 128 -12.70 7.20 -9.88
N VAL A 129 -12.89 6.04 -9.24
CA VAL A 129 -11.77 5.14 -8.94
C VAL A 129 -11.07 4.66 -10.23
N ASP A 130 -11.80 4.43 -11.32
CA ASP A 130 -11.20 4.09 -12.62
C ASP A 130 -10.30 5.20 -13.17
N LYS A 131 -10.68 6.48 -13.01
CA LYS A 131 -9.82 7.62 -13.37
C LYS A 131 -8.55 7.63 -12.54
N GLN A 132 -8.68 7.41 -11.23
CA GLN A 132 -7.53 7.36 -10.33
C GLN A 132 -6.61 6.19 -10.66
N LEU A 133 -7.14 5.01 -10.96
CA LEU A 133 -6.36 3.84 -11.37
C LEU A 133 -5.61 4.07 -12.69
N ARG A 134 -6.20 4.81 -13.64
CA ARG A 134 -5.48 5.26 -14.85
C ARG A 134 -4.29 6.16 -14.53
N VAL A 135 -4.45 7.12 -13.61
CA VAL A 135 -3.35 7.98 -13.13
C VAL A 135 -2.27 7.13 -12.47
N ILE A 136 -2.66 6.27 -11.54
CA ILE A 136 -1.76 5.36 -10.81
C ILE A 136 -1.00 4.44 -11.77
N SER A 137 -1.67 3.87 -12.76
CA SER A 137 -1.04 3.03 -13.78
C SER A 137 0.00 3.79 -14.61
N GLY A 138 -0.25 5.07 -14.92
CA GLY A 138 0.73 5.94 -15.55
C GLY A 138 1.97 6.17 -14.69
N ILE A 139 1.80 6.35 -13.38
CA ILE A 139 2.90 6.49 -12.41
C ILE A 139 3.68 5.17 -12.30
N ALA A 140 2.98 4.04 -12.25
CA ALA A 140 3.56 2.71 -12.11
C ALA A 140 4.50 2.33 -13.26
N LYS A 141 4.35 2.94 -14.45
CA LYS A 141 5.32 2.77 -15.55
C LYS A 141 6.70 3.36 -15.24
N LYS A 142 6.77 4.35 -14.33
CA LYS A 142 8.00 5.08 -13.97
C LYS A 142 8.61 4.58 -12.66
N VAL A 143 7.77 4.28 -11.68
CA VAL A 143 8.18 3.94 -10.31
C VAL A 143 7.37 2.80 -9.70
N PRO A 144 7.85 2.15 -8.64
CA PRO A 144 7.01 1.27 -7.83
C PRO A 144 5.84 2.02 -7.20
N VAL A 145 4.65 1.42 -7.27
CA VAL A 145 3.46 1.91 -6.56
C VAL A 145 2.95 0.82 -5.63
N LEU A 146 2.84 1.15 -4.35
CA LEU A 146 2.17 0.32 -3.36
C LEU A 146 0.78 0.89 -3.09
N MET A 147 -0.21 0.01 -3.05
CA MET A 147 -1.58 0.38 -2.75
C MET A 147 -2.13 -0.61 -1.72
N THR A 148 -2.65 -0.10 -0.60
CA THR A 148 -3.35 -0.96 0.35
C THR A 148 -4.85 -0.97 0.10
N ASN A 149 -5.51 -2.07 0.45
CA ASN A 149 -6.97 -2.15 0.50
C ASN A 149 -7.45 -2.95 1.72
N GLN A 150 -8.60 -2.60 2.29
CA GLN A 150 -9.19 -3.34 3.39
C GLN A 150 -10.27 -4.29 2.86
N VAL A 151 -10.31 -5.52 3.39
CA VAL A 151 -11.52 -6.37 3.27
C VAL A 151 -12.36 -6.21 4.51
N TYR A 152 -13.67 -6.17 4.32
CA TYR A 152 -14.62 -6.03 5.41
C TYR A 152 -15.48 -7.28 5.48
N GLU A 153 -15.78 -7.73 6.68
CA GLU A 153 -16.73 -8.81 6.91
C GLU A 153 -18.10 -8.19 7.14
N LYS A 154 -19.10 -8.63 6.39
CA LYS A 154 -20.50 -8.27 6.63
C LYS A 154 -21.04 -9.06 7.82
N MET A 155 -22.19 -8.62 8.34
CA MET A 155 -22.86 -9.27 9.47
C MET A 155 -23.24 -10.74 9.21
N ASP A 156 -23.39 -11.13 7.94
CA ASP A 156 -23.68 -12.51 7.50
C ASP A 156 -22.41 -13.38 7.34
N GLY A 157 -21.24 -12.86 7.71
CA GLY A 157 -19.95 -13.54 7.56
C GLY A 157 -19.36 -13.47 6.15
N THR A 158 -20.02 -12.82 5.19
CA THR A 158 -19.47 -12.66 3.83
C THR A 158 -18.36 -11.60 3.81
N VAL A 159 -17.24 -11.93 3.19
CA VAL A 159 -16.13 -10.99 3.00
C VAL A 159 -16.44 -10.09 1.81
N GLN A 160 -16.72 -8.82 2.07
CA GLN A 160 -16.84 -7.78 1.06
C GLN A 160 -15.46 -7.20 0.75
N ASN A 161 -14.96 -7.52 -0.45
CA ASN A 161 -13.78 -6.88 -1.02
C ASN A 161 -14.22 -5.66 -1.85
N VAL A 162 -14.21 -4.48 -1.24
CA VAL A 162 -14.69 -3.25 -1.87
C VAL A 162 -13.79 -2.89 -3.06
N GLY A 163 -14.34 -3.00 -4.28
CA GLY A 163 -13.59 -2.80 -5.53
C GLY A 163 -12.58 -3.91 -5.84
N GLY A 164 -12.64 -5.03 -5.11
CA GLY A 164 -11.59 -6.04 -5.09
C GLY A 164 -11.15 -6.51 -6.46
N GLU A 165 -12.07 -6.96 -7.30
CA GLU A 165 -11.73 -7.53 -8.60
C GLU A 165 -11.14 -6.48 -9.56
N MET A 166 -11.74 -5.28 -9.60
CA MET A 166 -11.21 -4.15 -10.36
C MET A 166 -9.79 -3.81 -9.89
N LEU A 167 -9.56 -3.60 -8.60
CA LEU A 167 -8.22 -3.29 -8.06
C LEU A 167 -7.20 -4.41 -8.32
N LYS A 168 -7.61 -5.68 -8.20
CA LYS A 168 -6.79 -6.85 -8.53
C LYS A 168 -6.40 -6.89 -10.02
N ASN A 169 -7.27 -6.44 -10.92
CA ASN A 169 -6.99 -6.41 -12.36
C ASN A 169 -5.92 -5.39 -12.74
N TRP A 170 -5.86 -4.26 -12.04
CA TRP A 170 -4.80 -3.25 -12.23
C TRP A 170 -3.46 -3.65 -11.58
N SER A 171 -3.46 -4.63 -10.69
CA SER A 171 -2.28 -5.00 -9.88
C SER A 171 -1.53 -6.20 -10.46
N LYS A 172 -0.20 -6.07 -10.57
CA LYS A 172 0.70 -7.11 -11.09
C LYS A 172 1.25 -8.00 -9.99
N THR A 173 1.57 -7.42 -8.83
CA THR A 173 1.83 -8.15 -7.59
C THR A 173 0.67 -7.96 -6.64
N ILE A 174 0.19 -9.06 -6.04
CA ILE A 174 -0.94 -9.05 -5.11
C ILE A 174 -0.56 -9.86 -3.89
N ILE A 175 -0.68 -9.23 -2.73
CA ILE A 175 -0.33 -9.79 -1.43
C ILE A 175 -1.54 -9.65 -0.51
N GLU A 176 -2.02 -10.76 0.03
CA GLU A 176 -3.03 -10.80 1.07
C GLU A 176 -2.37 -10.98 2.45
N LEU A 177 -2.75 -10.17 3.42
CA LEU A 177 -2.35 -10.33 4.82
C LEU A 177 -3.53 -10.85 5.64
N ARG A 178 -3.34 -12.00 6.27
CA ARG A 178 -4.33 -12.67 7.12
C ARG A 178 -3.88 -12.67 8.58
N GLN A 179 -4.85 -12.58 9.49
CA GLN A 179 -4.64 -12.73 10.94
C GLN A 179 -5.67 -13.74 11.46
N GLU A 180 -5.22 -14.96 11.68
CA GLU A 180 -6.01 -16.10 12.16
C GLU A 180 -5.26 -16.74 13.36
N ARG A 181 -4.82 -18.00 13.24
CA ARG A 181 -3.88 -18.67 14.17
C ARG A 181 -2.43 -18.22 13.90
N GLY A 182 -2.20 -16.91 13.98
CA GLY A 182 -0.94 -16.27 13.54
C GLY A 182 -1.17 -15.32 12.37
N ARG A 183 -0.08 -14.74 11.85
CA ARG A 183 -0.14 -13.88 10.66
C ARG A 183 0.48 -14.57 9.46
N LYS A 184 -0.22 -14.46 8.33
CA LYS A 184 0.16 -15.07 7.06
C LYS A 184 0.15 -14.04 5.96
N LEU A 185 1.17 -14.08 5.13
CA LEU A 185 1.30 -13.31 3.91
C LEU A 185 1.12 -14.27 2.73
N VAL A 186 0.05 -14.10 1.97
CA VAL A 186 -0.26 -14.91 0.79
C VAL A 186 -0.03 -14.07 -0.45
N ILE A 187 0.95 -14.47 -1.26
CA ILE A 187 1.19 -13.88 -2.57
C ILE A 187 0.21 -14.56 -3.53
N GLU A 188 -0.69 -13.80 -4.16
CA GLU A 188 -1.63 -14.32 -5.16
C GLU A 188 -1.07 -14.19 -6.58
N LYS A 189 -0.27 -13.14 -6.81
CA LYS A 189 0.44 -12.87 -8.06
C LYS A 189 1.87 -12.40 -7.74
N PRO A 190 2.87 -12.73 -8.58
CA PRO A 190 2.75 -13.47 -9.85
C PRO A 190 2.64 -14.99 -9.67
N GLN A 191 3.16 -15.53 -8.56
CA GLN A 191 3.10 -16.95 -8.23
C GLN A 191 2.55 -17.13 -6.82
N LYS A 192 1.65 -18.11 -6.68
CA LYS A 192 1.07 -18.43 -5.37
C LYS A 192 2.16 -18.92 -4.41
N LYS A 193 2.33 -18.20 -3.30
CA LYS A 193 3.20 -18.61 -2.20
C LYS A 193 2.67 -18.05 -0.89
N GLU A 194 2.83 -18.79 0.19
CA GLU A 194 2.41 -18.41 1.52
C GLU A 194 3.63 -18.35 2.45
N LEU A 195 3.68 -17.33 3.30
CA LEU A 195 4.74 -17.08 4.27
C LEU A 195 4.11 -16.77 5.62
N GLU A 196 4.68 -17.32 6.68
CA GLU A 196 4.32 -16.95 8.05
C GLU A 196 5.17 -15.77 8.51
N PHE A 197 4.56 -14.85 9.26
CA PHE A 197 5.26 -13.68 9.74
C PHE A 197 4.79 -13.22 11.12
N GLU A 198 5.65 -12.44 11.77
CA GLU A 198 5.38 -11.77 13.03
C GLU A 198 5.53 -10.26 12.87
N ILE A 199 4.77 -9.48 13.63
CA ILE A 199 4.97 -8.04 13.75
C ILE A 199 5.56 -7.78 15.14
N LYS A 200 6.83 -7.39 15.17
CA LYS A 200 7.55 -6.97 16.38
C LYS A 200 7.82 -5.46 16.36
N LYS A 201 8.51 -4.97 17.38
CA LYS A 201 8.92 -3.56 17.48
C LYS A 201 9.77 -3.18 16.27
N GLU A 202 10.70 -4.05 15.89
CA GLU A 202 11.64 -3.92 14.77
C GLU A 202 10.96 -4.04 13.39
N GLY A 203 9.69 -4.47 13.34
CA GLY A 203 8.93 -4.56 12.11
C GLY A 203 8.37 -5.94 11.81
N ILE A 204 8.33 -6.29 10.52
CA ILE A 204 7.81 -7.57 10.05
C ILE A 204 8.98 -8.53 9.93
N LEU A 205 8.86 -9.68 10.58
CA LEU A 205 9.81 -10.78 10.49
C LEU A 205 9.12 -11.94 9.81
N ILE A 206 9.67 -12.40 8.70
CA ILE A 206 9.20 -13.59 7.99
C ILE A 206 10.11 -14.75 8.36
N ASN A 207 9.50 -15.81 8.88
CA ASN A 207 10.20 -17.03 9.24
C ASN A 207 10.20 -17.96 8.02
N GLY A 208 11.36 -18.15 7.40
CA GLY A 208 11.56 -19.07 6.25
C GLY A 208 11.32 -18.44 4.89
#